data_AF-A0A2D7S3B1-F1
#
_entry.id   AF-A0A2D7S3B1-F1
#
_cell.length_a   1.000
_cell.length_b   1.000
_cell.length_c   1.000
_cell.angle_alpha   90.00
_cell.angle_beta   90.00
_cell.angle_gamma   90.00
#
_symmetry.space_group_name_H-M   'P 1'
#
loop_
_entity.id
_entity.type
_entity.pdbx_description
1 polymer ?
#
loop_
_entity_poly.entity_id
_entity_poly.type
_entity_poly.pdbx_seq_one_letter_code
_entity_poly.pdbx_strand_id
1 'polypeptide(L)' 'MYPYHNKIKQRIRNREMIKYKYVNQYKKISPCLLLYFNTELKIRPIRQHKFQEYEKLLSTFQEQ' A
#
# COMPACT_ATOMS: atom_id res chain seq x y z
N MET A 1 15.32 -13.63 1.45
CA MET A 1 13.92 -13.55 0.95
C MET A 1 13.57 -12.09 0.72
N TYR A 2 13.35 -11.66 -0.53
CA TYR A 2 13.15 -10.24 -0.87
C TYR A 2 11.83 -9.73 -0.29
N PRO A 3 11.84 -8.90 0.77
CA PRO A 3 10.61 -8.62 1.49
C PRO A 3 9.91 -7.42 0.85
N TYR A 4 9.15 -7.69 -0.21
CA TYR A 4 8.31 -6.71 -0.91
C TYR A 4 7.49 -5.86 0.07
N HIS A 5 6.88 -6.50 1.06
CA HIS A 5 6.10 -5.82 2.10
C HIS A 5 6.94 -4.97 3.04
N ASN A 6 8.16 -5.37 3.40
CA ASN A 6 9.01 -4.58 4.29
C ASN A 6 9.43 -3.26 3.62
N LYS A 7 9.79 -3.30 2.33
CA LYS A 7 10.11 -2.08 1.58
C LYS A 7 8.90 -1.14 1.51
N ILE A 8 7.69 -1.66 1.31
CA ILE A 8 6.47 -0.83 1.31
C ILE A 8 6.24 -0.21 2.69
N LYS A 9 6.35 -0.99 3.77
CA LYS A 9 6.21 -0.48 5.14
C LYS A 9 7.24 0.61 5.45
N GLN A 10 8.49 0.42 5.02
CA GLN A 10 9.53 1.43 5.17
C GLN A 10 9.16 2.73 4.44
N ARG A 11 8.69 2.66 3.19
CA ARG A 11 8.26 3.84 2.43
C ARG A 11 7.06 4.57 3.05
N ILE A 12 6.10 3.82 3.61
CA ILE A 12 4.98 4.42 4.36
C ILE A 12 5.51 5.19 5.57
N ARG A 13 6.43 4.59 6.35
CA ARG A 13 7.07 5.24 7.49
C ARG A 13 7.90 6.47 7.09
N ASN A 14 8.53 6.43 5.92
CA ASN A 14 9.29 7.55 5.35
C ASN A 14 8.39 8.68 4.80
N ARG A 15 7.06 8.60 4.95
CA ARG A 15 6.10 9.58 4.39
C ARG A 15 6.18 9.73 2.87
N GLU A 16 6.64 8.68 2.17
CA GLU A 16 6.67 8.65 0.71
C GLU A 16 5.30 8.32 0.10
N MET A 17 4.37 7.78 0.91
CA MET A 17 3.01 7.46 0.47
C MET A 17 2.17 8.74 0.39
N ILE A 18 1.53 8.96 -0.75
CA ILE A 18 0.68 10.15 -0.99
C ILE A 18 -0.78 9.82 -0.70
N LYS A 19 -1.24 8.63 -1.11
CA LYS A 19 -2.64 8.21 -0.98
C LYS A 19 -2.78 6.71 -1.17
N TYR A 20 -3.95 6.17 -0.83
CA TYR A 20 -4.35 4.81 -1.16
C TYR A 20 -5.74 4.78 -1.77
N LYS A 21 -6.05 3.72 -2.53
CA LYS A 21 -7.36 3.50 -3.14
C LYS A 21 -7.73 2.03 -3.13
N TYR A 22 -8.93 1.72 -2.68
CA TYR A 22 -9.54 0.41 -2.90
C TYR A 22 -10.14 0.34 -4.30
N VAL A 23 -9.77 -0.69 -5.06
CA VAL A 23 -10.29 -0.94 -6.40
C VAL A 23 -10.74 -2.38 -6.51
N ASN A 24 -11.84 -2.61 -7.23
CA ASN A 24 -12.37 -3.96 -7.44
C ASN A 24 -11.37 -4.82 -8.21
N GLN A 25 -10.67 -4.25 -9.20
CA GLN A 25 -9.67 -4.99 -9.96
C GLN A 25 -8.52 -4.07 -10.37
N TYR A 26 -7.30 -4.58 -10.27
CA TYR A 26 -6.11 -3.99 -10.84
C TYR A 26 -5.28 -5.06 -11.54
N LYS A 27 -5.13 -4.95 -12.87
CA LYS A 27 -4.55 -6.00 -13.71
C LYS A 27 -5.27 -7.34 -13.49
N LYS A 28 -4.56 -8.34 -12.94
CA LYS A 28 -5.07 -9.69 -12.62
C LYS A 28 -5.34 -9.89 -11.11
N ILE A 29 -5.39 -8.80 -10.33
CA ILE A 29 -5.61 -8.85 -8.88
C ILE A 29 -6.98 -8.24 -8.57
N SER A 30 -7.82 -9.00 -7.88
CA SER A 30 -9.13 -8.58 -7.40
C SER A 30 -9.43 -9.29 -6.06
N PRO A 31 -9.95 -8.59 -5.03
CA PRO A 31 -9.96 -7.14 -4.88
C PRO A 31 -8.55 -6.61 -4.53
N CYS A 32 -8.29 -5.34 -4.86
CA CYS A 32 -6.96 -4.76 -4.76
C CYS A 32 -6.94 -3.41 -4.03
N LEU A 33 -5.97 -3.23 -3.13
CA LEU A 33 -5.64 -1.97 -2.50
C LEU A 33 -4.40 -1.39 -3.19
N LEU A 34 -4.54 -0.24 -3.83
CA LEU A 34 -3.45 0.45 -4.49
C LEU A 34 -2.88 1.52 -3.57
N LEU A 35 -1.58 1.42 -3.29
CA LEU A 35 -0.82 2.43 -2.58
C LEU A 35 -0.07 3.30 -3.58
N TYR A 36 -0.21 4.62 -3.46
CA TYR A 36 0.46 5.61 -4.32
C TYR A 36 1.63 6.25 -3.56
N PHE A 37 2.79 6.31 -4.20
CA PHE A 37 4.03 6.88 -3.66
C PHE A 37 4.56 8.00 -4.57
N ASN A 38 5.27 8.96 -3.98
CA ASN A 38 5.95 10.04 -4.70
C ASN A 38 7.29 9.60 -5.32
N THR A 39 7.91 8.54 -4.80
CA THR A 39 9.17 7.97 -5.31
C THR A 39 8.96 6.92 -6.41
N GLU A 40 10.06 6.48 -7.03
CA GLU A 40 10.05 5.47 -8.09
C GLU A 40 9.25 4.21 -7.69
N LEU A 41 8.58 3.60 -8.67
CA LEU A 41 7.56 2.58 -8.46
C LEU A 41 6.39 3.14 -7.64
N LYS A 42 5.71 4.08 -8.30
CA LYS A 42 4.63 4.94 -7.80
C LYS A 42 3.41 4.17 -7.30
N ILE A 43 3.15 2.97 -7.80
CA ILE A 43 1.94 2.21 -7.45
C ILE A 43 2.33 0.83 -6.92
N ARG A 44 1.80 0.48 -5.74
CA ARG A 44 1.96 -0.84 -5.14
C ARG A 44 0.60 -1.49 -4.91
N PRO A 45 0.26 -2.56 -5.66
CA PRO A 45 -0.94 -3.33 -5.39
C PRO A 45 -0.72 -4.24 -4.18
N ILE A 46 -1.71 -4.24 -3.29
CA ILE A 46 -1.86 -5.13 -2.13
C ILE A 46 -3.09 -6.00 -2.38
N ARG A 47 -3.01 -7.28 -2.01
CA ARG A 47 -4.09 -8.27 -2.15
C ARG A 47 -4.96 -8.30 -0.90
N GLN A 48 -6.24 -8.69 -1.05
CA GLN A 48 -7.23 -8.70 0.02
C GLN A 48 -6.76 -9.33 1.34
N HIS A 49 -6.11 -10.50 1.29
CA HIS A 49 -5.64 -11.19 2.49
C HIS A 49 -4.56 -10.41 3.29
N LYS A 50 -4.06 -9.30 2.75
CA LYS A 50 -3.14 -8.38 3.44
C LYS A 50 -3.81 -7.08 3.87
N PHE A 51 -5.07 -6.82 3.51
CA PHE A 51 -5.73 -5.55 3.82
C PHE A 51 -5.71 -5.25 5.32
N GLN A 52 -6.09 -6.21 6.16
CA GLN A 52 -6.10 -6.04 7.61
C GLN A 52 -4.74 -5.60 8.19
N GLU A 53 -3.63 -6.07 7.61
CA GLU A 53 -2.29 -5.66 8.02
C GLU A 53 -1.99 -4.21 7.61
N TYR A 54 -2.42 -3.82 6.42
CA TYR A 54 -2.20 -2.48 5.87
C TYR A 54 -3.16 -1.45 6.46
N GLU A 55 -4.40 -1.81 6.78
CA GLU A 55 -5.37 -0.91 7.41
C GLU A 55 -4.84 -0.34 8.72
N LYS A 56 -4.17 -1.16 9.54
CA LYS A 56 -3.50 -0.71 10.78
C LYS A 56 -2.36 0.28 10.53
N LEU A 57 -1.70 0.21 9.37
CA LEU A 57 -0.63 1.15 9.00
C LEU A 57 -1.21 2.42 8.38
N LEU A 58 -2.31 2.29 7.64
CA LEU A 58 -3.00 3.40 6.97
C LEU A 58 -3.83 4.23 7.95
N SER A 59 -4.35 3.66 9.03
CA SER A 59 -5.05 4.40 10.08
C SER A 59 -4.13 5.47 10.69
N THR A 60 -2.87 5.14 10.96
CA THR A 60 -1.86 6.10 11.44
C THR A 60 -1.54 7.19 10.41
N PHE A 61 -1.77 6.94 9.12
CA PHE A 61 -1.56 7.94 8.07
C PHE A 61 -2.72 8.93 7.94
N GLN A 62 -3.96 8.54 8.27
CA GLN A 62 -5.14 9.40 8.18
C GLN A 62 -5.23 10.44 9.32
N GLU A 63 -4.50 10.24 10.41
CA GLU A 63 -4.47 11.15 11.58
C GLU A 63 -3.46 12.30 11.45
N GLN A 64 -2.89 12.53 10.25
CA GLN A 64 -1.91 13.60 9.98
C GLN A 64 -2.51 14.78 9.20
#